data_AF-A0A7W5XDU1-F1
#
_entry.id   AF-A0A7W5XDU1-F1
#
_cell.length_a   1.000
_cell.length_b   1.000
_cell.length_c   1.000
_cell.angle_alpha   90.00
_cell.angle_beta   90.00
_cell.angle_gamma   90.00
#
_symmetry.space_group_name_H-M   'P 1'
#
loop_
_entity.id
_entity.type
_entity.pdbx_description
1 polymer ?
#
loop_
_entity_poly.entity_id
_entity_poly.type
_entity_poly.pdbx_seq_one_letter_code
_entity_poly.pdbx_strand_id
1 'polypeptide(L)'
;MARSNRREAGRRRLAMRLPEMRKLIMEARDPWQLQLFEAYQMAIEARDSVRKRRFDPKLVQEYDETCFEIEKHVIRAIHEPSLGLTTPQRKPGEPSGR
;
A
#
# COMPACT_ATOMS: atom_id res chain seq x y z
N MET A 1 -5.55 -19.06 -1.25
CA MET A 1 -6.78 -18.32 -1.63
C MET A 1 -6.87 -16.92 -0.99
N ALA A 2 -6.62 -16.76 0.32
CA ALA A 2 -6.76 -15.46 1.01
C ALA A 2 -5.96 -14.29 0.41
N ARG A 3 -4.74 -14.55 -0.09
CA ARG A 3 -3.85 -13.53 -0.67
C ARG A 3 -4.38 -12.90 -1.96
N SER A 4 -4.92 -13.73 -2.86
CA SER A 4 -5.49 -13.26 -4.14
C SER A 4 -6.74 -12.42 -3.90
N ASN A 5 -7.58 -12.85 -2.95
CA ASN A 5 -8.79 -12.11 -2.59
C ASN A 5 -8.47 -10.72 -2.01
N ARG A 6 -7.40 -10.61 -1.20
CA ARG A 6 -6.95 -9.31 -0.68
C ARG A 6 -6.44 -8.38 -1.78
N ARG A 7 -5.69 -8.91 -2.76
CA ARG A 7 -5.21 -8.12 -3.91
C ARG A 7 -6.37 -7.53 -4.70
N GLU A 8 -7.38 -8.34 -5.01
CA GLU A 8 -8.55 -7.88 -5.76
C GLU A 8 -9.40 -6.88 -4.97
N ALA A 9 -9.57 -7.11 -3.67
CA ALA A 9 -10.28 -6.18 -2.78
C ALA A 9 -9.56 -4.82 -2.69
N GLY A 10 -8.24 -4.84 -2.48
CA GLY A 10 -7.41 -3.64 -2.44
C GLY A 10 -7.43 -2.89 -3.78
N ARG A 11 -7.33 -3.61 -4.90
CA ARG A 11 -7.42 -3.05 -6.24
C ARG A 11 -8.75 -2.32 -6.47
N ARG A 12 -9.88 -2.95 -6.12
CA ARG A 12 -11.21 -2.32 -6.25
C ARG A 12 -11.33 -1.06 -5.38
N ARG A 13 -10.82 -1.10 -4.15
CA ARG A 13 -10.85 0.05 -3.24
C ARG A 13 -10.00 1.20 -3.75
N LEU A 14 -8.78 0.92 -4.21
CA LEU A 14 -7.90 1.94 -4.83
C LEU A 14 -8.54 2.54 -6.09
N ALA A 15 -9.18 1.73 -6.93
CA ALA A 15 -9.90 2.21 -8.11
C ALA A 15 -11.14 3.07 -7.80
N MET A 16 -11.72 2.93 -6.60
CA MET A 16 -12.77 3.84 -6.11
C MET A 16 -12.16 5.11 -5.51
N ARG A 17 -11.02 4.99 -4.83
CA ARG A 17 -10.33 6.10 -4.17
C ARG A 17 -9.64 7.04 -5.15
N LEU A 18 -9.08 6.48 -6.22
CA LEU A 18 -8.32 7.16 -7.27
C LEU A 18 -9.05 6.96 -8.61
N PRO A 19 -10.21 7.60 -8.81
CA PRO A 19 -11.03 7.38 -10.00
C PRO A 19 -10.32 7.75 -11.30
N GLU A 20 -9.48 8.78 -11.28
CA GLU A 20 -8.68 9.24 -12.42
C GLU A 20 -7.70 8.16 -12.92
N MET A 21 -7.23 7.30 -12.03
CA MET A 21 -6.28 6.22 -12.33
C MET A 21 -6.94 4.85 -12.41
N ARG A 22 -8.27 4.77 -12.28
CA ARG A 22 -9.04 3.52 -12.20
C ARG A 22 -8.66 2.54 -13.30
N LYS A 23 -8.55 3.02 -14.54
CA LYS A 23 -8.23 2.19 -15.70
C LYS A 23 -6.86 1.53 -15.54
N LEU A 24 -5.83 2.31 -15.20
CA LEU A 24 -4.48 1.83 -14.97
C LEU A 24 -4.38 0.87 -13.77
N ILE A 25 -5.10 1.15 -12.67
CA ILE A 25 -5.17 0.28 -11.48
C ILE A 25 -5.82 -1.08 -11.83
N MET A 26 -6.86 -1.07 -12.66
CA MET A 26 -7.54 -2.29 -13.11
C MET A 26 -6.67 -3.14 -14.05
N GLU A 27 -5.89 -2.49 -14.91
CA GLU A 27 -5.03 -3.14 -15.91
C GLU A 27 -3.66 -3.57 -15.34
N ALA A 28 -3.24 -3.00 -14.20
CA ALA A 28 -1.99 -3.31 -13.50
C ALA A 28 -1.84 -4.81 -13.21
N ARG A 29 -0.81 -5.44 -13.78
CA ARG A 29 -0.47 -6.87 -13.58
C ARG A 29 0.89 -7.08 -12.93
N ASP A 30 1.63 -6.00 -12.71
CA ASP A 30 2.98 -6.11 -12.19
C ASP A 30 2.98 -6.66 -10.75
N PRO A 31 3.87 -7.64 -10.42
CA PRO A 31 3.93 -8.21 -9.08
C PRO A 31 4.09 -7.17 -7.97
N TRP A 32 4.82 -6.09 -8.21
CA TRP A 32 5.00 -5.00 -7.25
C TRP A 32 3.70 -4.22 -7.03
N GLN A 33 2.99 -3.88 -8.11
CA GLN A 33 1.68 -3.24 -8.05
C GLN A 33 0.66 -4.11 -7.29
N LEU A 34 0.67 -5.42 -7.54
CA LEU A 34 -0.19 -6.37 -6.82
C LEU A 34 0.12 -6.44 -5.33
N GLN A 35 1.40 -6.34 -4.94
CA GLN A 35 1.79 -6.28 -3.52
C GLN A 35 1.30 -4.99 -2.85
N LEU A 36 1.34 -3.86 -3.54
CA LEU A 36 0.80 -2.59 -3.04
C LEU A 36 -0.72 -2.68 -2.83
N PHE A 37 -1.45 -3.33 -3.73
CA PHE A 37 -2.90 -3.53 -3.58
C PHE A 37 -3.21 -4.40 -2.36
N GLU A 38 -2.43 -5.46 -2.15
CA GLU A 38 -2.54 -6.33 -0.98
C GLU A 38 -2.25 -5.57 0.32
N ALA A 39 -1.18 -4.77 0.35
CA ALA A 39 -0.80 -3.96 1.50
C ALA A 39 -1.89 -2.93 1.86
N TYR A 40 -2.47 -2.29 0.85
CA TYR A 40 -3.60 -1.36 1.06
C TYR A 40 -4.80 -2.06 1.70
N GLN A 41 -5.17 -3.24 1.19
CA GLN A 41 -6.27 -4.02 1.76
C GLN A 41 -6.00 -4.38 3.23
N MET A 42 -4.77 -4.80 3.55
CA MET A 42 -4.39 -5.14 4.92
C MET A 42 -4.44 -3.93 5.85
N ALA A 43 -4.01 -2.75 5.40
CA ALA A 43 -4.08 -1.52 6.18
C ALA A 43 -5.53 -1.14 6.51
N ILE A 44 -6.45 -1.27 5.54
CA ILE A 44 -7.88 -1.03 5.77
C ILE A 44 -8.48 -2.07 6.73
N GLU A 45 -8.14 -3.36 6.59
CA GLU A 45 -8.58 -4.41 7.51
C GLU A 45 -8.11 -4.16 8.95
N ALA A 46 -6.87 -3.69 9.12
CA ALA A 46 -6.33 -3.31 10.42
C ALA A 46 -7.06 -2.08 11.00
N ARG A 47 -7.27 -1.03 10.20
CA ARG A 47 -8.04 0.16 10.60
C ARG A 47 -9.46 -0.19 11.05
N ASP A 48 -10.15 -1.02 10.27
CA ASP A 48 -11.52 -1.44 10.58
C ASP A 48 -11.57 -2.28 11.86
N SER A 49 -10.57 -3.15 12.07
CA SER A 49 -10.44 -3.94 13.29
C SER A 49 -10.20 -3.06 14.53
N VAL A 50 -9.40 -2.00 14.41
CA VAL A 50 -9.19 -1.02 15.47
C VAL A 50 -10.48 -0.27 15.78
N ARG A 51 -11.15 0.27 14.75
CA ARG A 51 -12.44 0.99 14.92
C ARG A 51 -13.50 0.14 15.62
N LYS A 52 -13.53 -1.17 15.36
CA LYS A 52 -14.50 -2.10 15.96
C LYS A 52 -14.20 -2.50 17.40
N ARG A 53 -12.92 -2.59 17.80
CA ARG A 53 -12.53 -3.15 19.11
C ARG A 53 -12.43 -2.12 20.20
N ARG A 54 -11.76 -0.99 19.92
CA ARG A 54 -11.65 0.17 20.81
C ARG A 54 -11.40 1.37 19.93
N PHE A 55 -12.31 2.32 19.94
CA PHE A 55 -12.19 3.56 19.19
C PHE A 55 -11.07 4.41 19.81
N ASP A 56 -9.82 4.04 19.53
CA ASP A 56 -8.65 4.85 19.82
C ASP A 56 -8.44 5.78 18.61
N PRO A 57 -8.80 7.06 18.72
CA PRO A 57 -8.76 7.98 17.59
C PRO A 57 -7.33 8.20 17.07
N LYS A 58 -6.32 8.07 17.94
CA LYS A 58 -4.91 8.22 17.55
C LYS A 58 -4.47 7.05 16.70
N LEU A 59 -4.79 5.83 17.13
CA LEU A 59 -4.45 4.63 16.36
C LEU A 59 -5.18 4.60 15.01
N VAL A 60 -6.45 5.04 14.96
CA VAL A 60 -7.20 5.17 13.70
C VAL A 60 -6.52 6.17 12.75
N GLN A 61 -6.02 7.30 13.28
CA GLN A 61 -5.29 8.30 12.51
C GLN A 61 -3.98 7.72 11.93
N GLU A 62 -3.20 6.99 12.72
CA GLU A 62 -1.96 6.35 12.23
C GLU A 62 -2.23 5.37 11.08
N TYR A 63 -3.33 4.61 11.15
CA TYR A 63 -3.74 3.74 10.05
C TYR A 63 -4.25 4.50 8.83
N ASP A 64 -4.92 5.64 9.02
CA ASP A 64 -5.32 6.53 7.91
C ASP A 64 -4.10 7.10 7.18
N GLU A 65 -3.08 7.56 7.93
CA GLU A 65 -1.81 8.02 7.37
C GLU A 65 -1.09 6.90 6.60
N THR A 66 -1.07 5.69 7.17
CA THR A 66 -0.50 4.51 6.51
C THR A 66 -1.23 4.21 5.19
N CYS A 67 -2.57 4.29 5.17
CA CYS A 67 -3.34 4.09 3.93
C CYS A 67 -2.98 5.15 2.89
N PHE A 68 -2.83 6.41 3.30
CA PHE A 68 -2.48 7.51 2.42
C PHE A 68 -1.07 7.36 1.81
N GLU A 69 -0.09 6.91 2.60
CA GLU A 69 1.26 6.65 2.07
C GLU A 69 1.26 5.50 1.05
N ILE A 70 0.45 4.46 1.28
CA ILE A 70 0.28 3.36 0.30
C ILE A 70 -0.38 3.88 -0.98
N GLU A 71 -1.39 4.76 -0.88
CA GLU A 71 -2.02 5.40 -2.05
C GLU A 71 -0.98 6.16 -2.89
N LYS A 72 -0.09 6.95 -2.27
CA LYS A 72 1.01 7.63 -2.99
C LYS A 72 1.95 6.65 -3.67
N HIS A 73 2.29 5.55 -3.02
CA HIS A 73 3.16 4.53 -3.61
C HIS A 73 2.51 3.85 -4.82
N VAL A 74 1.19 3.62 -4.77
CA VAL A 74 0.41 3.12 -5.91
C VAL A 74 0.42 4.11 -7.06
N ILE A 75 0.21 5.41 -6.78
CA ILE A 75 0.24 6.45 -7.81
C ILE A 75 1.60 6.45 -8.53
N ARG A 76 2.70 6.47 -7.77
CA ARG A 76 4.06 6.40 -8.32
C ARG A 76 4.29 5.13 -9.13
N ALA A 77 3.95 3.96 -8.59
CA ALA A 77 4.14 2.67 -9.26
C ALA A 77 3.30 2.49 -10.54
N ILE A 78 2.25 3.29 -10.71
CA ILE A 78 1.42 3.31 -11.92
C ILE A 78 1.91 4.32 -12.95
N HIS A 79 2.37 5.49 -12.51
CA HIS A 79 2.96 6.51 -13.39
C HIS A 79 4.34 6.14 -13.90
N GLU A 80 5.11 5.41 -13.08
CA GLU A 80 6.43 4.89 -13.40
C GLU A 80 6.33 3.36 -13.41
N PRO A 81 5.72 2.74 -14.45
CA PRO A 81 5.79 1.30 -14.61
C PRO A 81 7.27 0.95 -14.71
N SER A 82 7.77 0.34 -13.66
CA SER A 82 9.20 0.15 -13.37
C SER A 82 10.02 -0.18 -14.61
N LEU A 83 10.76 0.80 -15.15
CA LEU A 83 12.08 0.53 -15.69
C LEU A 83 12.92 0.11 -14.48
N GLY A 84 13.30 -1.17 -14.41
CA GLY A 84 13.81 -1.83 -13.21
C GLY A 84 14.94 -1.09 -12.48
N LEU A 85 14.57 -0.22 -11.53
CA LEU A 85 15.49 0.50 -10.66
C LEU A 85 15.43 -0.09 -9.25
N THR A 86 16.30 -1.07 -9.08
CA THR A 86 17.13 -1.31 -7.89
C THR A 86 16.80 -0.44 -6.68
N THR A 87 16.32 -1.09 -5.62
CA THR A 87 16.38 -0.59 -4.26
C THR A 87 17.84 -0.26 -3.92
N PRO A 88 18.22 0.98 -3.53
CA PRO A 88 19.44 1.12 -2.77
C PRO A 88 19.17 0.51 -1.40
N GLN A 89 19.80 -0.64 -1.16
CA GLN A 89 20.03 -1.20 0.16
C GLN A 89 20.32 -0.07 1.16
N ARG A 90 19.44 0.11 2.15
CA ARG A 90 19.83 0.80 3.38
C ARG A 90 20.89 -0.07 4.04
N LYS A 91 22.16 0.30 3.87
CA LYS A 91 23.26 -0.23 4.68
C LYS A 91 22.89 -0.07 6.16
N PRO A 92 22.80 -1.15 6.95
CA PRO A 92 22.74 -1.04 8.40
C PRO A 92 24.06 -0.43 8.89
N GLY A 93 23.97 0.41 9.91
CA GLY A 93 25.07 1.25 10.36
C GLY A 93 26.31 0.46 10.79
N GLU A 94 27.46 1.02 10.45
CA GLU A 94 28.68 0.85 11.23
C GLU A 94 28.96 2.17 11.96
N PRO A 95 28.84 2.20 13.29
CA PRO A 95 29.58 3.14 14.12
C PRO A 95 30.65 2.35 14.88
N SER A 96 31.91 2.56 14.54
CA SER A 96 33.09 2.37 15.41
C SER A 96 34.25 3.07 14.69
N GLY A 97 34.88 4.11 15.19
CA GLY A 97 35.17 4.40 16.58
C GLY A 97 36.58 3.94 16.93
N ARG A 98 37.61 4.53 16.30
CA ARG A 98 38.86 4.99 16.93
C ARG A 98 39.78 5.63 15.90
#